data_AF-A0A8T3YDB9-F1
#
_entry.id   AF-A0A8T3YDB9-F1
#
_cell.length_a   1.000
_cell.length_b   1.000
_cell.length_c   1.000
_cell.angle_alpha   90.00
_cell.angle_beta   90.00
_cell.angle_gamma   90.00
#
_symmetry.space_group_name_H-M   'P 1'
#
loop_
_entity.id
_entity.type
_entity.pdbx_description
1 polymer ?
#
loop_
_entity_poly.entity_id
_entity_poly.type
_entity_poly.pdbx_seq_one_letter_code
_entity_poly.pdbx_strand_id
1 'polypeptide(L)'
;MRGIISENLISAFALVISVVLIFLIAQVLLSGQTEYGTETAYRNAAKDLASVIDRARAEAGSAAIQFSLPKGLKGNLTVARRQVALTYFAGGGVKEVVARFSGQTAGSYSFQDPEQLCVLGLRAAQAVILGEGRCACSAFDGVCNLGCVISGVCDQDCKPYVNARDGICFEGCTRAADGICDPDCKPSQDPDCRLVANGSTAPGNGTQPQPNPQPTPTTLKVSPESGKKGTVFAVSATIDTTSATSAAALKLGASTVGSIALFDDGRHGDGPPGDKAFGAVWDSSSQAEGAYTMVLAAANVSVETAFTVEAATAQGDACLTLRDSGRPADKLDVLFLGDGYANNQEKFLQDARTHYAKLMATEPFKSQANKINVHAAKEQKPLGCYYGCAGIDRLLCCDTSKVEQAASQCPGDSKIVLVNNPKYGGSGGTITISYSADPTVMIHEFGHSFGKLMDEYTSEAIYWQGKPLQQGRNCDVAGCPQWSSLAGASCIPGCTSPNWYRAKQSNSIMLDKSGDFNPVGERVISALLDNYA
;
A
#
# COMPACT_ATOMS: atom_id res chain seq x y z
N MET A 1 -31.41 -79.05 -7.85
CA MET A 1 -30.37 -78.65 -8.81
C MET A 1 -29.50 -77.59 -8.15
N ARG A 2 -28.27 -77.93 -7.73
CA ARG A 2 -27.30 -76.96 -7.22
C ARG A 2 -26.63 -76.32 -8.43
N GLY A 3 -26.95 -75.06 -8.71
CA GLY A 3 -26.33 -74.30 -9.79
C GLY A 3 -24.88 -73.96 -9.41
N ILE A 4 -23.93 -74.56 -10.12
CA ILE A 4 -22.51 -74.21 -10.06
C ILE A 4 -22.37 -72.90 -10.84
N ILE A 5 -22.28 -71.77 -10.13
CA ILE A 5 -21.88 -70.51 -10.73
C ILE A 5 -20.38 -70.62 -10.99
N SER A 6 -19.95 -70.52 -12.25
CA SER A 6 -18.53 -70.62 -12.61
C SER A 6 -17.75 -69.45 -12.01
N GLU A 7 -16.49 -69.67 -11.61
CA GLU A 7 -15.61 -68.62 -11.08
C GLU A 7 -15.47 -67.43 -12.05
N ASN A 8 -15.58 -67.70 -13.35
CA ASN A 8 -15.60 -66.66 -14.39
C ASN A 8 -16.83 -65.74 -14.30
N LEU A 9 -17.99 -66.27 -13.90
CA LEU A 9 -19.20 -65.48 -13.70
C LEU A 9 -19.03 -64.57 -12.48
N ILE A 10 -18.49 -65.10 -11.38
CA ILE A 10 -18.25 -64.35 -10.14
C ILE A 10 -17.27 -63.20 -10.38
N SER A 11 -16.19 -63.45 -11.13
CA SER A 11 -15.18 -62.44 -11.48
C SER A 11 -15.74 -61.37 -12.42
N ALA A 12 -16.58 -61.75 -13.39
CA ALA A 12 -17.29 -60.80 -14.25
C ALA A 12 -18.27 -59.92 -13.47
N PHE A 13 -19.03 -60.49 -12.52
CA PHE A 13 -19.92 -59.72 -11.65
C PHE A 13 -19.15 -58.77 -10.72
N ALA A 14 -18.01 -59.20 -10.17
CA ALA A 14 -17.16 -58.34 -9.34
C ALA A 14 -16.58 -57.15 -10.12
N LEU A 15 -16.20 -57.36 -11.38
CA LEU A 15 -15.72 -56.28 -12.26
C LEU A 15 -16.85 -55.29 -12.57
N VAL A 16 -18.04 -55.79 -12.90
CA VAL A 16 -19.23 -54.95 -13.19
C VAL A 16 -19.63 -54.15 -11.95
N ILE A 17 -19.68 -54.76 -10.77
CA ILE A 17 -19.98 -54.07 -9.51
C ILE A 17 -18.93 -53.00 -9.23
N SER A 18 -17.65 -53.28 -9.45
CA SER A 18 -16.56 -52.31 -9.24
C SER A 18 -16.66 -51.12 -10.18
N VAL A 19 -16.95 -51.34 -11.47
CA VAL A 19 -17.14 -50.26 -12.45
C VAL A 19 -18.38 -49.42 -12.11
N VAL A 20 -19.48 -50.05 -11.69
CA VAL A 20 -20.69 -49.35 -11.25
C VAL A 20 -20.44 -48.53 -10.00
N LEU A 21 -19.70 -49.06 -9.02
CA LEU A 21 -19.30 -48.31 -7.82
C LEU A 21 -18.41 -47.12 -8.16
N ILE A 22 -17.42 -47.30 -9.06
CA ILE A 22 -16.56 -46.21 -9.52
C ILE A 22 -17.38 -45.14 -10.22
N PHE A 23 -18.35 -45.52 -11.06
CA PHE A 23 -19.25 -44.57 -11.73
C PHE A 23 -20.15 -43.83 -10.74
N LEU A 24 -20.70 -44.51 -9.74
CA LEU A 24 -21.52 -43.89 -8.69
C LEU A 24 -20.69 -42.95 -7.82
N ILE A 25 -19.48 -43.35 -7.42
CA ILE A 25 -18.54 -42.50 -6.67
C ILE A 25 -18.13 -41.29 -7.52
N ALA A 26 -17.83 -41.49 -8.80
CA ALA A 26 -17.51 -40.39 -9.71
C ALA A 26 -18.69 -39.43 -9.87
N GLN A 27 -19.93 -39.92 -9.99
CA GLN A 27 -21.13 -39.07 -10.03
C GLN A 27 -21.35 -38.30 -8.72
N VAL A 28 -21.13 -38.93 -7.56
CA VAL A 28 -21.21 -38.27 -6.25
C VAL A 28 -20.09 -37.23 -6.08
N LEU A 29 -18.87 -37.51 -6.55
CA LEU A 29 -17.77 -36.56 -6.53
C LEU A 29 -18.00 -35.39 -7.50
N LEU A 30 -18.46 -35.65 -8.72
CA LEU A 30 -18.75 -34.62 -9.73
C LEU A 30 -19.92 -33.72 -9.31
N SER A 31 -20.96 -34.29 -8.70
CA SER A 31 -22.08 -33.51 -8.12
C SER A 31 -21.65 -32.72 -6.89
N GLY A 32 -20.79 -33.27 -6.04
CA GLY A 32 -20.19 -32.56 -4.91
C GLY A 32 -19.28 -31.40 -5.34
N GLN A 33 -18.51 -31.56 -6.42
CA GLN A 33 -17.64 -30.50 -6.95
C GLN A 33 -18.44 -29.34 -7.56
N THR A 34 -19.57 -29.62 -8.24
CA THR A 34 -20.44 -28.56 -8.79
C THR A 34 -21.24 -27.84 -7.71
N GLU A 35 -21.72 -28.55 -6.68
CA GLU A 35 -22.42 -27.93 -5.54
C GLU A 35 -21.46 -27.07 -4.70
N TYR A 36 -20.23 -27.55 -4.44
CA TYR A 36 -19.19 -26.80 -3.73
C TYR A 36 -18.74 -25.54 -4.49
N GLY A 37 -18.57 -25.63 -5.81
CA GLY A 37 -18.24 -24.49 -6.66
C GLY A 37 -19.35 -23.43 -6.68
N THR A 38 -20.61 -23.88 -6.67
CA THR A 38 -21.79 -23.00 -6.66
C THR A 38 -21.92 -22.26 -5.33
N GLU A 39 -21.88 -22.97 -4.19
CA GLU A 39 -21.97 -22.35 -2.86
C GLU A 39 -20.82 -21.35 -2.63
N THR A 40 -19.61 -21.68 -3.07
CA THR A 40 -18.45 -20.78 -2.98
C THR A 40 -18.68 -19.48 -3.76
N ALA A 41 -19.30 -19.54 -4.94
CA ALA A 41 -19.62 -18.36 -5.73
C ALA A 41 -20.64 -17.45 -5.03
N TYR A 42 -21.73 -18.00 -4.48
CA TYR A 42 -22.70 -17.21 -3.71
C TYR A 42 -22.09 -16.62 -2.44
N ARG A 43 -21.23 -17.39 -1.75
CA ARG A 43 -20.55 -16.93 -0.52
C ARG A 43 -19.59 -15.77 -0.80
N ASN A 44 -18.86 -15.82 -1.90
CA ASN A 44 -17.98 -14.73 -2.31
C ASN A 44 -18.79 -13.50 -2.72
N ALA A 45 -19.85 -13.66 -3.51
CA ALA A 45 -20.75 -12.55 -3.88
C ALA A 45 -21.36 -11.85 -2.64
N ALA A 46 -21.77 -12.61 -1.61
CA ALA A 46 -22.27 -12.04 -0.36
C ALA A 46 -21.19 -11.24 0.39
N LYS A 47 -19.94 -11.76 0.45
CA LYS A 47 -18.80 -11.08 1.09
C LYS A 47 -18.39 -9.82 0.35
N ASP A 48 -18.39 -9.86 -0.97
CA ASP A 48 -18.05 -8.71 -1.80
C ASP A 48 -19.08 -7.59 -1.63
N LEU A 49 -20.38 -7.93 -1.64
CA LEU A 49 -21.42 -6.94 -1.36
C LEU A 49 -21.34 -6.40 0.07
N ALA A 50 -21.05 -7.23 1.07
CA ALA A 50 -20.83 -6.80 2.44
C ALA A 50 -19.65 -5.81 2.55
N SER A 51 -18.55 -6.06 1.82
CA SER A 51 -17.41 -5.15 1.71
C SER A 51 -17.79 -3.85 0.99
N VAL A 52 -18.60 -3.91 -0.06
CA VAL A 52 -19.09 -2.73 -0.77
C VAL A 52 -19.99 -1.86 0.11
N ILE A 53 -20.84 -2.47 0.95
CA ILE A 53 -21.66 -1.74 1.93
C ILE A 53 -20.77 -1.03 2.96
N ASP A 54 -19.76 -1.71 3.49
CA ASP A 54 -18.83 -1.10 4.45
C ASP A 54 -18.00 0.04 3.83
N ARG A 55 -17.60 -0.13 2.56
CA ARG A 55 -16.91 0.91 1.78
C ARG A 55 -17.80 2.12 1.51
N ALA A 56 -19.03 1.90 1.03
CA ALA A 56 -19.99 2.98 0.77
C ALA A 56 -20.31 3.76 2.05
N ARG A 57 -20.36 3.10 3.21
CA ARG A 57 -20.53 3.76 4.50
C ARG A 57 -19.33 4.61 4.89
N ALA A 58 -18.11 4.09 4.74
CA ALA A 58 -16.89 4.78 5.11
C ALA A 58 -16.72 6.10 4.32
N GLU A 59 -17.24 6.14 3.10
CA GLU A 59 -17.19 7.30 2.19
C GLU A 59 -18.38 8.29 2.38
N ALA A 60 -18.90 8.41 3.61
CA ALA A 60 -20.15 9.09 3.96
C ALA A 60 -20.38 10.43 3.22
N GLY A 61 -21.34 10.42 2.28
CA GLY A 61 -21.84 11.62 1.58
C GLY A 61 -21.42 11.81 0.13
N SER A 62 -20.60 10.94 -0.46
CA SER A 62 -20.14 11.11 -1.86
C SER A 62 -20.07 9.84 -2.70
N ALA A 63 -20.41 8.67 -2.15
CA ALA A 63 -20.17 7.39 -2.80
C ALA A 63 -21.44 6.74 -3.33
N ALA A 64 -21.52 6.63 -4.66
CA ALA A 64 -22.43 5.73 -5.36
C ALA A 64 -21.59 4.58 -5.94
N ILE A 65 -21.66 3.41 -5.33
CA ILE A 65 -20.86 2.25 -5.75
C ILE A 65 -21.77 1.29 -6.52
N GLN A 66 -21.41 1.07 -7.78
CA GLN A 66 -22.05 0.04 -8.59
C GLN A 66 -21.54 -1.33 -8.18
N PHE A 67 -22.45 -2.20 -7.78
CA PHE A 67 -22.20 -3.63 -7.61
C PHE A 67 -22.91 -4.40 -8.73
N SER A 68 -22.25 -5.42 -9.28
CA SER A 68 -22.85 -6.35 -10.23
C SER A 68 -22.69 -7.75 -9.69
N LEU A 69 -23.79 -8.51 -9.63
CA LEU A 69 -23.69 -9.91 -9.26
C LEU A 69 -22.98 -10.67 -10.38
N PRO A 70 -22.18 -11.70 -10.06
CA PRO A 70 -21.54 -12.50 -11.09
C PRO A 70 -22.60 -13.14 -12.01
N LYS A 71 -22.33 -13.13 -13.31
CA LYS A 71 -23.29 -13.61 -14.32
C LYS A 71 -23.69 -15.07 -14.04
N GLY A 72 -25.01 -15.32 -14.01
CA GLY A 72 -25.57 -16.66 -13.83
C GLY A 72 -25.95 -17.01 -12.39
N LEU A 73 -25.64 -16.17 -11.40
CA LEU A 73 -26.22 -16.31 -10.06
C LEU A 73 -27.69 -15.86 -10.09
N LYS A 74 -28.58 -16.71 -9.57
CA LYS A 74 -30.01 -16.44 -9.41
C LYS A 74 -30.42 -16.76 -7.98
N GLY A 75 -31.13 -15.86 -7.35
CA GLY A 75 -31.53 -15.99 -5.96
C GLY A 75 -32.08 -14.70 -5.39
N ASN A 76 -32.66 -14.82 -4.20
CA ASN A 76 -33.12 -13.68 -3.42
C ASN A 76 -31.96 -13.13 -2.60
N LEU A 77 -31.74 -11.83 -2.72
CA LEU A 77 -30.76 -11.10 -1.94
C LEU A 77 -31.50 -10.30 -0.87
N THR A 78 -31.11 -10.48 0.39
CA THR A 78 -31.58 -9.64 1.49
C THR A 78 -30.43 -8.98 2.21
N VAL A 79 -30.62 -7.71 2.60
CA VAL A 79 -29.65 -6.94 3.38
C VAL A 79 -30.36 -6.37 4.59
N ALA A 80 -30.10 -6.93 5.75
CA ALA A 80 -30.74 -6.53 7.00
C ALA A 80 -29.85 -6.86 8.20
N ARG A 81 -29.97 -6.10 9.30
CA ARG A 81 -29.34 -6.42 10.60
C ARG A 81 -27.83 -6.73 10.51
N ARG A 82 -27.09 -5.95 9.71
CA ARG A 82 -25.64 -6.12 9.47
C ARG A 82 -25.26 -7.40 8.72
N GLN A 83 -26.19 -7.95 7.95
CA GLN A 83 -26.01 -9.17 7.19
C GLN A 83 -26.47 -8.99 5.75
N VAL A 84 -25.69 -9.55 4.83
CA VAL A 84 -26.07 -9.82 3.46
C VAL A 84 -26.37 -11.31 3.38
N ALA A 85 -27.61 -11.68 3.07
CA ALA A 85 -28.01 -13.07 2.87
C ALA A 85 -28.45 -13.28 1.42
N LEU A 86 -27.87 -14.29 0.77
CA LEU A 86 -28.24 -14.73 -0.57
C LEU A 86 -28.87 -16.12 -0.47
N THR A 87 -30.13 -16.22 -0.86
CA THR A 87 -30.91 -17.46 -0.87
C THR A 87 -31.07 -17.96 -2.30
N TYR A 88 -30.69 -19.20 -2.59
CA TYR A 88 -30.69 -19.77 -3.94
C TYR A 88 -31.16 -21.23 -3.93
N PHE A 89 -31.56 -21.76 -5.08
CA PHE A 89 -31.99 -23.15 -5.21
C PHE A 89 -30.84 -24.03 -5.72
N ALA A 90 -30.45 -25.05 -4.95
CA ALA A 90 -29.42 -26.02 -5.33
C ALA A 90 -29.68 -27.38 -4.68
N GLY A 91 -29.36 -28.46 -5.39
CA GLY A 91 -29.50 -29.83 -4.87
C GLY A 91 -30.94 -30.24 -4.51
N GLY A 92 -31.95 -29.64 -5.14
CA GLY A 92 -33.37 -29.93 -4.87
C GLY A 92 -33.97 -29.21 -3.66
N GLY A 93 -33.24 -28.26 -3.06
CA GLY A 93 -33.73 -27.46 -1.93
C GLY A 93 -33.25 -26.01 -1.97
N VAL A 94 -33.80 -25.21 -1.06
CA VAL A 94 -33.39 -23.82 -0.85
C VAL A 94 -32.16 -23.79 0.07
N LYS A 95 -31.11 -23.09 -0.35
CA LYS A 95 -29.86 -22.88 0.37
C LYS A 95 -29.68 -21.39 0.66
N GLU A 96 -28.95 -21.07 1.72
CA GLU A 96 -28.66 -19.69 2.12
C GLU A 96 -27.19 -19.53 2.47
N VAL A 97 -26.57 -18.44 2.00
CA VAL A 97 -25.25 -17.99 2.46
C VAL A 97 -25.36 -16.60 3.06
N VAL A 98 -24.62 -16.37 4.14
CA VAL A 98 -24.65 -15.10 4.88
C VAL A 98 -23.25 -14.54 5.02
N ALA A 99 -23.09 -13.26 4.72
CA ALA A 99 -21.91 -12.47 5.04
C ALA A 99 -22.28 -11.33 5.98
N ARG A 100 -21.37 -10.98 6.89
CA ARG A 100 -21.56 -9.88 7.85
C ARG A 100 -20.81 -8.66 7.38
N PHE A 101 -21.36 -7.49 7.67
CA PHE A 101 -20.73 -6.20 7.47
C PHE A 101 -20.78 -5.40 8.78
N SER A 102 -19.86 -4.45 8.95
CA SER A 102 -19.72 -3.66 10.18
C SER A 102 -20.70 -2.47 10.24
N GLY A 103 -21.16 -2.01 9.07
CA GLY A 103 -22.07 -0.89 8.85
C GLY A 103 -23.50 -1.03 9.39
N GLN A 104 -24.25 0.09 9.39
CA GLN A 104 -25.71 0.07 9.52
C GLN A 104 -26.35 0.40 8.16
N THR A 105 -27.47 -0.24 7.84
CA THR A 105 -28.29 0.13 6.68
C THR A 105 -29.44 1.03 7.13
N ALA A 106 -29.90 1.92 6.25
CA ALA A 106 -31.04 2.78 6.57
C ALA A 106 -32.37 2.01 6.74
N GLY A 107 -32.42 0.78 6.22
CA GLY A 107 -33.55 -0.14 6.34
C GLY A 107 -33.15 -1.58 6.01
N SER A 108 -34.14 -2.47 5.91
CA SER A 108 -33.94 -3.81 5.35
C SER A 108 -34.29 -3.79 3.86
N TYR A 109 -33.43 -4.36 3.02
CA TYR A 109 -33.61 -4.41 1.58
C TYR A 109 -33.76 -5.86 1.13
N SER A 110 -34.63 -6.10 0.15
CA SER A 110 -34.84 -7.42 -0.45
C SER A 110 -35.01 -7.28 -1.96
N PHE A 111 -34.26 -8.06 -2.71
CA PHE A 111 -34.25 -8.07 -4.18
C PHE A 111 -34.40 -9.50 -4.67
N GLN A 112 -35.16 -9.69 -5.75
CA GLN A 112 -35.35 -11.00 -6.37
C GLN A 112 -34.56 -11.03 -7.67
N ASP A 113 -33.56 -11.91 -7.74
CA ASP A 113 -32.66 -12.07 -8.91
C ASP A 113 -31.98 -10.77 -9.38
N PRO A 114 -31.41 -9.93 -8.48
CA PRO A 114 -30.80 -8.68 -8.92
C PRO A 114 -29.57 -8.93 -9.78
N GLU A 115 -29.48 -8.27 -10.94
CA GLU A 115 -28.26 -8.32 -11.76
C GLU A 115 -27.25 -7.24 -11.33
N GLN A 116 -27.76 -6.07 -10.95
CA GLN A 116 -26.98 -4.89 -10.59
C GLN A 116 -27.61 -4.19 -9.40
N LEU A 117 -26.78 -3.68 -8.50
CA LEU A 117 -27.20 -2.88 -7.35
C LEU A 117 -26.40 -1.59 -7.29
N CYS A 118 -27.07 -0.50 -6.96
CA CYS A 118 -26.44 0.74 -6.56
C CYS A 118 -26.43 0.84 -5.04
N VAL A 119 -25.24 1.02 -4.46
CA VAL A 119 -25.04 1.13 -3.01
C VAL A 119 -24.59 2.56 -2.69
N LEU A 120 -25.37 3.26 -1.87
CA LEU A 120 -25.23 4.69 -1.61
C LEU A 120 -24.98 4.97 -0.12
N GLY A 121 -23.87 5.62 0.20
CA GLY A 121 -23.52 6.03 1.56
C GLY A 121 -24.14 7.37 1.99
N LEU A 122 -24.88 7.39 3.10
CA LEU A 122 -25.50 8.60 3.65
C LEU A 122 -24.59 9.30 4.66
N ARG A 123 -24.33 10.60 4.42
CA ARG A 123 -23.49 11.46 5.27
C ARG A 123 -24.01 11.61 6.70
N ALA A 124 -25.31 11.88 6.84
CA ALA A 124 -25.90 12.29 8.11
C ALA A 124 -26.22 11.11 9.07
N ALA A 125 -26.36 9.89 8.54
CA ALA A 125 -26.83 8.74 9.31
C ALA A 125 -25.76 7.64 9.51
N GLN A 126 -24.56 7.80 8.94
CA GLN A 126 -23.55 6.73 8.83
C GLN A 126 -24.20 5.40 8.35
N ALA A 127 -25.14 5.50 7.41
CA ALA A 127 -25.97 4.40 6.97
C ALA A 127 -25.95 4.29 5.44
N VAL A 128 -26.34 3.12 4.92
CA VAL A 128 -26.32 2.85 3.47
C VAL A 128 -27.74 2.59 2.93
N ILE A 129 -28.00 3.10 1.73
CA ILE A 129 -29.18 2.79 0.91
C ILE A 129 -28.77 1.86 -0.24
N LEU A 130 -29.60 0.86 -0.54
CA LEU A 130 -29.42 -0.02 -1.69
C LEU A 130 -30.62 0.13 -2.64
N GLY A 131 -30.33 0.19 -3.94
CA GLY A 131 -31.32 0.14 -5.01
C GLY A 131 -30.88 -0.82 -6.10
N GLU A 132 -31.83 -1.37 -6.85
CA GLU A 132 -31.54 -2.22 -8.00
C GLU A 132 -31.28 -1.38 -9.26
N GLY A 133 -30.33 -1.80 -10.09
CA GLY A 133 -29.97 -1.14 -11.35
C GLY A 133 -28.67 -0.32 -11.29
N ARG A 134 -28.53 0.59 -12.26
CA ARG A 134 -27.31 1.39 -12.45
C ARG A 134 -27.26 2.59 -11.52
N CYS A 135 -26.10 2.90 -10.98
CA CYS A 135 -25.78 4.19 -10.38
C CYS A 135 -25.67 5.26 -11.48
N ALA A 136 -26.79 5.74 -12.00
CA ALA A 136 -26.84 6.79 -13.01
C ALA A 136 -27.82 7.89 -12.59
N CYS A 137 -27.40 9.14 -12.72
CA CYS A 137 -28.28 10.31 -12.68
C CYS A 137 -28.57 10.73 -14.12
N SER A 138 -29.83 10.66 -14.55
CA SER A 138 -30.28 11.23 -15.81
C SER A 138 -31.19 12.42 -15.51
N ALA A 139 -30.98 13.53 -16.22
CA ALA A 139 -31.76 14.75 -16.06
C ALA A 139 -33.17 14.64 -16.68
N PHE A 140 -33.58 13.47 -17.20
CA PHE A 140 -34.82 13.29 -17.96
C PHE A 140 -35.80 12.27 -17.38
N ASP A 141 -35.42 11.45 -16.41
CA ASP A 141 -36.24 10.34 -15.88
C ASP A 141 -36.67 10.50 -14.41
N GLY A 142 -36.36 11.64 -13.79
CA GLY A 142 -36.95 12.00 -12.48
C GLY A 142 -36.48 11.14 -11.32
N VAL A 143 -35.31 10.52 -11.40
CA VAL A 143 -34.67 9.80 -10.28
C VAL A 143 -33.53 10.66 -9.71
N CYS A 144 -33.71 11.08 -8.46
CA CYS A 144 -32.97 12.15 -7.77
C CYS A 144 -31.44 12.01 -7.67
N ASN A 145 -30.78 13.16 -7.72
CA ASN A 145 -29.40 13.40 -7.28
C ASN A 145 -29.35 13.57 -5.75
N LEU A 146 -28.72 12.64 -5.02
CA LEU A 146 -28.69 12.63 -3.55
C LEU A 146 -27.80 13.72 -2.90
N GLY A 147 -27.15 14.58 -3.69
CA GLY A 147 -26.46 15.78 -3.18
C GLY A 147 -27.40 16.95 -2.86
N CYS A 148 -28.66 16.92 -3.31
CA CYS A 148 -29.62 18.04 -3.23
C CYS A 148 -30.87 17.73 -2.37
N VAL A 149 -30.73 16.92 -1.32
CA VAL A 149 -31.83 16.67 -0.36
C VAL A 149 -31.53 17.37 0.96
N ILE A 150 -32.24 18.48 1.19
CA ILE A 150 -32.28 19.13 2.51
C ILE A 150 -33.68 18.87 3.08
N SER A 151 -33.74 18.22 4.24
CA SER A 151 -34.99 17.95 4.98
C SER A 151 -36.10 17.25 4.18
N GLY A 152 -35.74 16.39 3.22
CA GLY A 152 -36.68 15.51 2.52
C GLY A 152 -37.44 16.14 1.33
N VAL A 153 -37.06 17.34 0.89
CA VAL A 153 -37.60 17.95 -0.34
C VAL A 153 -36.44 18.40 -1.25
N CYS A 154 -36.63 18.27 -2.57
CA CYS A 154 -35.61 18.51 -3.58
C CYS A 154 -35.59 19.99 -4.00
N ASP A 155 -34.43 20.65 -3.93
CA ASP A 155 -34.22 22.06 -4.32
C ASP A 155 -33.79 22.16 -5.80
N GLN A 156 -34.39 23.07 -6.55
CA GLN A 156 -34.22 23.22 -8.00
C GLN A 156 -33.09 24.18 -8.41
N ASP A 157 -32.47 24.95 -7.49
CA ASP A 157 -31.62 26.10 -7.85
C ASP A 157 -30.14 26.05 -7.38
N CYS A 158 -29.58 24.89 -7.02
CA CYS A 158 -28.24 24.81 -6.43
C CYS A 158 -27.07 25.09 -7.43
N LYS A 159 -26.21 26.09 -7.13
CA LYS A 159 -24.86 26.34 -7.72
C LYS A 159 -23.81 26.59 -6.63
N PRO A 160 -22.53 26.20 -6.79
CA PRO A 160 -21.58 26.09 -5.68
C PRO A 160 -20.86 27.41 -5.39
N TYR A 161 -21.06 27.96 -4.18
CA TYR A 161 -20.10 28.84 -3.52
C TYR A 161 -20.16 28.67 -1.98
N VAL A 162 -19.02 28.98 -1.36
CA VAL A 162 -18.63 29.21 0.06
C VAL A 162 -18.22 28.05 0.99
N ASN A 163 -17.21 28.46 1.77
CA ASN A 163 -16.20 27.86 2.65
C ASN A 163 -16.64 27.80 4.14
N ALA A 164 -16.02 26.92 4.97
CA ALA A 164 -15.66 27.16 6.40
C ALA A 164 -15.00 25.92 7.09
N ARG A 165 -13.83 26.16 7.73
CA ARG A 165 -12.98 25.31 8.62
C ARG A 165 -12.15 24.24 7.89
N ASP A 166 -10.85 24.40 7.62
CA ASP A 166 -9.74 24.82 8.49
C ASP A 166 -8.65 25.60 7.72
N GLY A 167 -8.13 26.70 8.29
CA GLY A 167 -7.26 27.66 7.61
C GLY A 167 -5.78 27.64 8.02
N ILE A 168 -4.87 27.78 7.03
CA ILE A 168 -3.51 28.35 7.11
C ILE A 168 -3.19 29.03 5.76
N CYS A 169 -2.63 30.24 5.76
CA CYS A 169 -2.14 30.98 4.58
C CYS A 169 -0.62 31.20 4.64
N PHE A 170 0.08 31.11 3.50
CA PHE A 170 1.46 31.59 3.30
C PHE A 170 1.47 32.76 2.32
N GLU A 171 2.33 33.75 2.62
CA GLU A 171 2.74 34.97 1.87
C GLU A 171 1.66 35.82 1.14
N GLY A 172 1.42 37.04 1.66
CA GLY A 172 0.96 38.19 0.86
C GLY A 172 -0.16 39.07 1.47
N CYS A 173 0.24 40.22 2.01
CA CYS A 173 -0.53 41.46 2.31
C CYS A 173 -1.70 41.43 3.33
N THR A 174 -1.68 42.38 4.28
CA THR A 174 -2.80 42.66 5.21
C THR A 174 -3.14 44.17 5.18
N ARG A 175 -4.44 44.50 5.27
CA ARG A 175 -4.95 45.86 5.46
C ARG A 175 -5.21 46.04 6.95
N ALA A 176 -4.29 46.70 7.65
CA ALA A 176 -4.33 47.00 9.08
C ALA A 176 -3.84 45.89 10.05
N ALA A 177 -3.61 46.30 11.30
CA ALA A 177 -2.91 45.56 12.35
C ALA A 177 -3.72 44.39 12.97
N ASP A 178 -4.75 43.90 12.30
CA ASP A 178 -5.62 42.80 12.76
C ASP A 178 -5.28 41.44 12.13
N GLY A 179 -4.34 41.38 11.18
CA GLY A 179 -3.79 40.12 10.68
C GLY A 179 -4.70 39.34 9.73
N ILE A 180 -5.67 40.00 9.09
CA ILE A 180 -6.56 39.38 8.09
C ILE A 180 -6.00 39.58 6.67
N CYS A 181 -5.89 38.50 5.88
CA CYS A 181 -5.43 38.56 4.48
C CYS A 181 -6.52 39.16 3.57
N ASP A 182 -6.16 40.22 2.84
CA ASP A 182 -6.99 40.84 1.80
C ASP A 182 -6.33 40.60 0.42
N PRO A 183 -6.90 39.72 -0.43
CA PRO A 183 -6.33 39.38 -1.74
C PRO A 183 -6.37 40.52 -2.77
N ASP A 184 -7.04 41.64 -2.48
CA ASP A 184 -7.13 42.81 -3.37
C ASP A 184 -6.18 43.97 -2.98
N CYS A 185 -5.35 43.83 -1.93
CA CYS A 185 -4.41 44.88 -1.50
C CYS A 185 -3.23 45.04 -2.47
N LYS A 186 -3.10 46.22 -3.10
CA LYS A 186 -1.98 46.57 -4.00
C LYS A 186 -1.24 47.81 -3.49
N PRO A 187 0.06 47.72 -3.16
CA PRO A 187 0.84 48.83 -2.59
C PRO A 187 0.93 50.09 -3.48
N SER A 188 0.64 49.96 -4.77
CA SER A 188 0.71 51.05 -5.74
C SER A 188 -0.58 51.89 -5.86
N GLN A 189 -1.68 51.48 -5.21
CA GLN A 189 -3.01 52.07 -5.41
C GLN A 189 -3.76 52.38 -4.11
N ASP A 190 -3.25 51.94 -2.96
CA ASP A 190 -3.87 52.18 -1.64
C ASP A 190 -2.83 52.64 -0.61
N PRO A 191 -2.94 53.86 -0.06
CA PRO A 191 -1.98 54.41 0.89
C PRO A 191 -1.95 53.71 2.26
N ASP A 192 -2.96 52.88 2.61
CA ASP A 192 -3.02 52.15 3.88
C ASP A 192 -2.45 50.73 3.80
N CYS A 193 -2.02 50.27 2.62
CA CYS A 193 -1.37 48.96 2.43
C CYS A 193 0.12 49.04 2.87
N ARG A 194 0.51 48.36 3.96
CA ARG A 194 1.89 48.38 4.50
C ARG A 194 2.61 47.05 4.31
N LEU A 195 3.85 47.11 3.82
CA LEU A 195 4.78 45.97 3.84
C LEU A 195 5.47 45.90 5.20
N VAL A 196 5.40 44.76 5.88
CA VAL A 196 6.20 44.52 7.07
C VAL A 196 7.62 44.18 6.63
N ALA A 197 8.52 45.15 6.68
CA ALA A 197 9.95 44.92 6.50
C ALA A 197 10.52 44.32 7.79
N ASN A 198 11.17 43.15 7.71
CA ASN A 198 12.11 42.78 8.76
C ASN A 198 13.41 43.59 8.57
N GLY A 199 13.81 44.24 9.67
CA GLY A 199 14.77 45.33 9.74
C GLY A 199 16.14 45.06 9.11
N SER A 200 16.64 46.12 8.48
CA SER A 200 17.98 46.32 7.94
C SER A 200 19.02 46.63 9.01
N THR A 201 20.29 46.31 8.73
CA THR A 201 21.37 47.32 8.76
C THR A 201 22.40 47.03 7.66
N ALA A 202 22.72 48.06 6.85
CA ALA A 202 23.74 48.07 5.80
C ALA A 202 25.04 48.78 6.29
N PRO A 203 26.01 49.11 5.42
CA PRO A 203 27.23 48.34 5.13
C PRO A 203 28.51 48.92 5.78
N GLY A 204 29.51 48.08 6.01
CA GLY A 204 30.82 48.48 6.54
C GLY A 204 31.95 47.61 5.98
N ASN A 205 33.00 48.29 5.55
CA ASN A 205 34.15 47.86 4.76
C ASN A 205 35.15 46.96 5.54
N GLY A 206 35.73 45.95 4.88
CA GLY A 206 37.11 45.47 5.12
C GLY A 206 37.41 44.40 6.19
N THR A 207 38.07 43.32 5.72
CA THR A 207 39.09 42.44 6.35
C THR A 207 38.70 41.42 7.45
N GLN A 208 38.66 40.13 7.10
CA GLN A 208 39.70 39.08 7.32
C GLN A 208 39.11 37.68 7.01
N PRO A 209 39.91 36.69 6.55
CA PRO A 209 39.41 35.34 6.27
C PRO A 209 39.19 34.57 7.58
N GLN A 210 37.96 34.12 7.83
CA GLN A 210 37.65 33.19 8.92
C GLN A 210 38.09 31.75 8.57
N PRO A 211 38.50 30.95 9.57
CA PRO A 211 38.97 29.58 9.35
C PRO A 211 37.81 28.64 8.99
N ASN A 212 38.15 27.61 8.22
CA ASN A 212 37.29 26.56 7.68
C ASN A 212 36.28 26.01 8.73
N PRO A 213 34.98 25.82 8.42
CA PRO A 213 34.00 25.30 9.38
C PRO A 213 34.36 23.88 9.81
N GLN A 214 34.44 23.65 11.14
CA GLN A 214 34.61 22.32 11.73
C GLN A 214 33.29 21.53 11.65
N PRO A 215 33.30 20.18 11.53
CA PRO A 215 32.10 19.36 11.47
C PRO A 215 31.14 19.68 12.61
N THR A 216 29.92 20.14 12.32
CA THR A 216 28.95 20.49 13.36
C THR A 216 27.63 19.74 13.13
N PRO A 217 27.27 18.78 14.01
CA PRO A 217 25.99 18.09 13.90
C PRO A 217 24.86 19.04 14.29
N THR A 218 23.81 19.06 13.48
CA THR A 218 22.63 19.93 13.68
C THR A 218 21.39 19.14 14.06
N THR A 219 21.25 17.90 13.58
CA THR A 219 20.14 17.02 13.94
C THR A 219 20.62 15.58 14.12
N LEU A 220 19.92 14.83 14.98
CA LEU A 220 20.05 13.38 15.12
C LEU A 220 18.67 12.82 15.48
N LYS A 221 18.21 11.83 14.73
CA LYS A 221 16.92 11.17 14.93
C LYS A 221 17.06 9.66 14.78
N VAL A 222 16.29 8.95 15.58
CA VAL A 222 16.13 7.49 15.51
C VAL A 222 14.67 7.18 15.26
N SER A 223 14.38 6.31 14.28
CA SER A 223 13.04 5.85 13.98
C SER A 223 13.00 4.33 13.81
N PRO A 224 12.06 3.62 14.47
CA PRO A 224 11.09 4.14 15.45
C PRO A 224 11.76 4.56 16.77
N GLU A 225 11.09 5.38 17.59
CA GLU A 225 11.62 5.79 18.93
C GLU A 225 11.51 4.66 19.97
N SER A 226 10.76 3.61 19.69
CA SER A 226 10.82 2.35 20.42
C SER A 226 10.61 1.16 19.49
N GLY A 227 11.13 0.00 19.89
CA GLY A 227 10.94 -1.24 19.15
C GLY A 227 11.41 -2.45 19.94
N LYS A 228 10.79 -3.60 19.70
CA LYS A 228 11.17 -4.87 20.34
C LYS A 228 12.57 -5.29 19.91
N LYS A 229 13.25 -6.09 20.73
CA LYS A 229 14.53 -6.72 20.36
C LYS A 229 14.44 -7.38 18.97
N GLY A 230 15.34 -6.99 18.07
CA GLY A 230 15.34 -7.39 16.65
C GLY A 230 14.80 -6.31 15.69
N THR A 231 14.20 -5.24 16.23
CA THR A 231 13.81 -4.04 15.48
C THR A 231 15.04 -3.40 14.85
N VAL A 232 14.84 -2.92 13.64
CA VAL A 232 15.80 -2.12 12.89
C VAL A 232 15.49 -0.64 13.10
N PHE A 233 16.43 0.06 13.72
CA PHE A 233 16.34 1.49 13.94
C PHE A 233 17.05 2.22 12.81
N ALA A 234 16.30 3.03 12.05
CA ALA A 234 16.88 3.96 11.10
C ALA A 234 17.44 5.17 11.86
N VAL A 235 18.67 5.53 11.55
CA VAL A 235 19.39 6.66 12.13
C VAL A 235 19.56 7.70 11.04
N SER A 236 19.12 8.93 11.32
CA SER A 236 19.31 10.05 10.40
C SER A 236 19.93 11.23 11.15
N ALA A 237 20.86 11.91 10.51
CA ALA A 237 21.53 13.08 11.06
C ALA A 237 21.81 14.10 9.96
N THR A 238 21.94 15.37 10.32
CA THR A 238 22.46 16.40 9.42
C THR A 238 23.75 16.92 10.04
N ILE A 239 24.84 16.85 9.29
CA ILE A 239 26.18 17.18 9.79
C ILE A 239 26.80 18.15 8.81
N ASP A 240 27.09 19.37 9.28
CA ASP A 240 27.79 20.34 8.46
C ASP A 240 29.28 19.98 8.39
N THR A 241 29.64 19.08 7.47
CA THR A 241 30.98 18.53 7.30
C THR A 241 31.31 18.33 5.82
N THR A 242 32.60 18.25 5.49
CA THR A 242 33.07 17.86 4.14
C THR A 242 33.39 16.35 4.06
N SER A 243 33.27 15.62 5.16
CA SER A 243 33.50 14.17 5.21
C SER A 243 32.22 13.42 4.85
N ALA A 244 32.31 12.40 3.97
CA ALA A 244 31.17 11.54 3.64
C ALA A 244 30.84 10.50 4.74
N THR A 245 31.61 10.45 5.82
CA THR A 245 31.39 9.54 6.95
C THR A 245 31.49 10.24 8.30
N SER A 246 30.71 9.74 9.25
CA SER A 246 30.72 10.14 10.65
C SER A 246 30.38 8.94 11.55
N ALA A 247 30.39 9.11 12.87
CA ALA A 247 30.00 8.06 13.81
C ALA A 247 29.25 8.61 15.03
N ALA A 248 28.16 7.95 15.40
CA ALA A 248 27.43 8.24 16.62
C ALA A 248 27.76 7.19 17.70
N ALA A 249 28.02 7.63 18.92
CA ALA A 249 28.18 6.75 20.07
C ALA A 249 26.81 6.27 20.54
N LEU A 250 26.71 4.98 20.84
CA LEU A 250 25.51 4.37 21.37
C LEU A 250 25.70 4.09 22.87
N LYS A 251 24.79 4.60 23.69
CA LYS A 251 24.77 4.41 25.13
C LYS A 251 23.54 3.60 25.56
N LEU A 252 23.71 2.74 26.57
CA LEU A 252 22.65 2.08 27.31
C LEU A 252 22.69 2.60 28.75
N GLY A 253 21.67 3.35 29.15
CA GLY A 253 21.76 4.19 30.35
C GLY A 253 22.97 5.15 30.26
N ALA A 254 23.84 5.15 31.27
CA ALA A 254 25.02 6.02 31.30
C ALA A 254 26.25 5.45 30.58
N SER A 255 26.22 4.18 30.15
CA SER A 255 27.39 3.48 29.61
C SER A 255 27.40 3.47 28.09
N THR A 256 28.53 3.83 27.47
CA THR A 256 28.73 3.62 26.03
C THR A 256 28.90 2.13 25.74
N VAL A 257 28.01 1.60 24.90
CA VAL A 257 27.95 0.17 24.53
C VAL A 257 28.36 -0.10 23.08
N GLY A 258 28.52 0.95 22.26
CA GLY A 258 29.00 0.81 20.89
C GLY A 258 29.07 2.13 20.13
N SER A 259 29.28 2.04 18.82
CA SER A 259 29.22 3.16 17.89
C SER A 259 28.62 2.72 16.57
N ILE A 260 27.84 3.60 15.94
CA ILE A 260 27.22 3.40 14.63
C ILE A 260 27.89 4.34 13.63
N ALA A 261 28.38 3.78 12.53
CA ALA A 261 28.87 4.58 11.41
C ALA A 261 27.69 5.19 10.64
N LEU A 262 27.82 6.46 10.28
CA LEU A 262 26.86 7.24 9.51
C LEU A 262 27.48 7.60 8.15
N PHE A 263 26.69 7.57 7.10
CA PHE A 263 27.13 7.76 5.71
C PHE A 263 26.30 8.83 5.00
N ASP A 264 26.96 9.67 4.21
CA ASP A 264 26.39 10.57 3.20
C ASP A 264 26.88 10.07 1.81
N ASP A 265 26.42 8.88 1.44
CA ASP A 265 26.83 8.13 0.25
C ASP A 265 25.68 7.88 -0.74
N GLY A 266 24.52 8.47 -0.46
CA GLY A 266 23.29 8.26 -1.22
C GLY A 266 22.69 6.86 -1.05
N ARG A 267 23.10 6.17 0.03
CA ARG A 267 22.63 4.85 0.46
C ARG A 267 22.36 4.97 1.96
N HIS A 268 21.64 4.01 2.54
CA HIS A 268 21.30 4.03 3.98
C HIS A 268 20.25 5.10 4.40
N GLY A 269 19.50 5.66 3.45
CA GLY A 269 18.34 6.53 3.71
C GLY A 269 18.70 7.98 4.01
N ASP A 270 19.83 8.43 3.48
CA ASP A 270 20.51 9.70 3.73
C ASP A 270 20.16 10.80 2.72
N GLY A 271 19.85 10.50 1.45
CA GLY A 271 19.56 11.52 0.44
C GLY A 271 20.41 11.29 -0.81
N PRO A 272 20.67 12.29 -1.66
CA PRO A 272 21.76 12.22 -2.65
C PRO A 272 23.13 12.38 -1.98
N PRO A 273 24.22 11.80 -2.52
CA PRO A 273 25.55 11.94 -1.94
C PRO A 273 26.02 13.40 -1.87
N GLY A 274 26.56 13.80 -0.73
CA GLY A 274 27.14 15.12 -0.47
C GLY A 274 26.12 16.19 -0.10
N ASP A 275 24.89 15.82 0.24
CA ASP A 275 23.84 16.77 0.65
C ASP A 275 23.86 17.10 2.16
N LYS A 276 24.83 16.54 2.89
CA LYS A 276 25.05 16.69 4.34
C LYS A 276 23.99 16.01 5.20
N ALA A 277 23.09 15.24 4.61
CA ALA A 277 22.24 14.33 5.34
C ALA A 277 22.94 12.97 5.41
N PHE A 278 22.93 12.39 6.60
CA PHE A 278 23.63 11.16 6.92
C PHE A 278 22.63 10.12 7.39
N GLY A 279 22.82 8.89 6.93
CA GLY A 279 21.96 7.75 7.20
C GLY A 279 22.74 6.58 7.76
N ALA A 280 22.08 5.80 8.61
CA ALA A 280 22.52 4.48 9.00
C ALA A 280 21.35 3.64 9.49
N VAL A 281 21.65 2.36 9.69
CA VAL A 281 20.72 1.40 10.23
C VAL A 281 21.37 0.68 11.40
N TRP A 282 20.65 0.57 12.51
CA TRP A 282 21.10 -0.13 13.70
C TRP A 282 20.15 -1.26 14.06
N ASP A 283 20.68 -2.49 14.15
CA ASP A 283 19.93 -3.70 14.47
C ASP A 283 20.08 -4.05 15.96
N SER A 284 18.95 -4.11 16.66
CA SER A 284 18.89 -4.46 18.08
C SER A 284 18.91 -5.96 18.38
N SER A 285 18.98 -6.84 17.36
CA SER A 285 18.89 -8.30 17.52
C SER A 285 19.92 -8.90 18.48
N SER A 286 21.15 -8.38 18.45
CA SER A 286 22.27 -8.81 19.31
C SER A 286 22.39 -8.00 20.60
N GLN A 287 21.47 -7.07 20.84
CA GLN A 287 21.60 -6.03 21.85
C GLN A 287 20.77 -6.34 23.10
N ALA A 288 21.12 -5.69 24.19
CA ALA A 288 20.35 -5.76 25.43
C ALA A 288 19.04 -4.99 25.27
N GLU A 289 18.05 -5.35 26.08
CA GLU A 289 16.81 -4.59 26.21
C GLU A 289 17.08 -3.37 27.11
N GLY A 290 16.39 -2.25 26.86
CA GLY A 290 16.48 -1.07 27.70
C GLY A 290 16.43 0.25 26.93
N ALA A 291 16.60 1.35 27.69
CA ALA A 291 16.62 2.70 27.16
C ALA A 291 18.03 3.03 26.62
N TYR A 292 18.09 3.31 25.33
CA TYR A 292 19.29 3.71 24.63
C TYR A 292 19.31 5.22 24.41
N THR A 293 20.51 5.78 24.39
CA THR A 293 20.77 7.16 23.98
C THR A 293 21.85 7.14 22.91
N MET A 294 21.53 7.66 21.74
CA MET A 294 22.53 7.85 20.70
C MET A 294 23.02 9.29 20.73
N VAL A 295 24.34 9.43 20.74
CA VAL A 295 25.04 10.70 20.89
C VAL A 295 25.94 10.90 19.68
N LEU A 296 25.69 11.95 18.93
CA LEU A 296 26.57 12.40 17.86
C LEU A 296 27.29 13.66 18.34
N ALA A 297 28.60 13.54 18.53
CA ALA A 297 29.43 14.62 19.02
C ALA A 297 30.52 14.93 17.99
N ALA A 298 30.66 16.21 17.65
CA ALA A 298 31.81 16.70 16.91
C ALA A 298 32.21 18.07 17.45
N ALA A 299 33.52 18.27 17.64
CA ALA A 299 34.06 19.48 18.24
C ALA A 299 33.44 19.76 19.63
N ASN A 300 32.83 20.94 19.79
CA ASN A 300 32.19 21.40 21.03
C ASN A 300 30.66 21.27 21.00
N VAL A 301 30.10 20.59 20.00
CA VAL A 301 28.65 20.42 19.82
C VAL A 301 28.29 18.94 19.90
N SER A 302 27.30 18.62 20.72
CA SER A 302 26.72 17.28 20.83
C SER A 302 25.21 17.35 20.68
N VAL A 303 24.67 16.49 19.83
CA VAL A 303 23.23 16.22 19.74
C VAL A 303 22.97 14.79 20.18
N GLU A 304 21.85 14.58 20.87
CA GLU A 304 21.47 13.27 21.37
C GLU A 304 19.99 12.99 21.14
N THR A 305 19.66 11.72 20.99
CA THR A 305 18.27 11.24 20.90
C THR A 305 18.13 9.94 21.68
N ALA A 306 17.02 9.82 22.40
CA ALA A 306 16.68 8.61 23.13
C ALA A 306 15.80 7.70 22.27
N PHE A 307 15.92 6.39 22.50
CA PHE A 307 15.00 5.40 21.95
C PHE A 307 15.01 4.14 22.84
N THR A 308 14.02 3.26 22.71
CA THR A 308 13.88 2.09 23.59
C THR A 308 13.92 0.78 22.83
N VAL A 309 14.72 -0.18 23.31
CA VAL A 309 14.63 -1.59 22.90
C VAL A 309 13.77 -2.33 23.93
N GLU A 310 12.56 -2.68 23.53
CA GLU A 310 11.59 -3.38 24.37
C GLU A 310 11.81 -4.89 24.35
N ALA A 311 11.34 -5.56 25.40
CA ALA A 311 11.33 -7.02 25.44
C ALA A 311 10.50 -7.59 24.28
N ALA A 312 11.01 -8.64 23.64
CA ALA A 312 10.26 -9.32 22.60
C ALA A 312 9.00 -9.96 23.21
N THR A 313 7.81 -9.50 22.82
CA THR A 313 6.57 -10.23 23.09
C THR A 313 6.56 -11.49 22.23
N ALA A 314 6.45 -12.67 22.84
CA ALA A 314 6.29 -13.92 22.12
C ALA A 314 4.98 -13.88 21.29
N GLN A 315 5.11 -13.58 20.00
CA GLN A 315 3.99 -13.54 19.07
C GLN A 315 4.40 -14.36 17.84
N GLY A 316 4.06 -15.66 17.87
CA GLY A 316 4.28 -16.64 16.81
C GLY A 316 5.76 -16.90 16.47
N ASP A 317 6.25 -18.13 16.67
CA ASP A 317 7.66 -18.47 16.48
C ASP A 317 8.22 -18.23 15.05
N ALA A 318 7.38 -18.02 14.03
CA ALA A 318 7.78 -18.01 12.62
C ALA A 318 8.28 -16.66 12.06
N CYS A 319 8.03 -15.52 12.72
CA CYS A 319 8.23 -14.19 12.11
C CYS A 319 9.10 -13.28 12.97
N LEU A 320 9.96 -12.49 12.33
CA LEU A 320 10.72 -11.42 12.93
C LEU A 320 10.12 -10.08 12.51
N THR A 321 9.68 -9.27 13.47
CA THR A 321 9.22 -7.90 13.20
C THR A 321 10.42 -6.98 13.10
N LEU A 322 10.61 -6.36 11.94
CA LEU A 322 11.65 -5.37 11.65
C LEU A 322 11.21 -3.96 12.03
N ARG A 323 9.90 -3.68 11.95
CA ARG A 323 9.25 -2.42 12.37
C ARG A 323 7.85 -2.72 12.90
N ASP A 324 7.57 -2.24 14.11
CA ASP A 324 6.26 -2.32 14.76
C ASP A 324 5.72 -0.89 14.92
N SER A 325 4.74 -0.51 14.10
CA SER A 325 4.07 0.79 14.15
C SER A 325 2.70 0.71 14.82
N GLY A 326 2.22 -0.50 15.16
CA GLY A 326 0.89 -0.73 15.72
C GLY A 326 0.31 -2.09 15.36
N ARG A 327 -0.97 -2.30 15.65
CA ARG A 327 -1.61 -3.60 15.44
C ARG A 327 -1.71 -3.93 13.93
N PRO A 328 -1.46 -5.19 13.52
CA PRO A 328 -1.70 -5.67 12.16
C PRO A 328 -3.08 -5.35 11.57
N ALA A 329 -4.11 -5.21 12.41
CA ALA A 329 -5.45 -4.84 11.96
C ALA A 329 -5.60 -3.37 11.52
N ASP A 330 -4.68 -2.51 11.94
CA ASP A 330 -4.73 -1.06 11.70
C ASP A 330 -3.60 -0.59 10.77
N LYS A 331 -2.51 -1.36 10.64
CA LYS A 331 -1.30 -0.99 9.88
C LYS A 331 -1.15 -1.85 8.64
N LEU A 332 -0.49 -1.31 7.62
CA LEU A 332 -0.06 -2.10 6.46
C LEU A 332 1.04 -3.05 6.90
N ASP A 333 0.78 -4.36 6.88
CA ASP A 333 1.82 -5.35 7.16
C ASP A 333 2.56 -5.74 5.86
N VAL A 334 3.83 -5.34 5.77
CA VAL A 334 4.73 -5.74 4.67
C VAL A 334 5.59 -6.92 5.13
N LEU A 335 5.47 -8.06 4.45
CA LEU A 335 6.20 -9.28 4.77
C LEU A 335 7.29 -9.60 3.75
N PHE A 336 8.53 -9.72 4.21
CA PHE A 336 9.66 -10.25 3.46
C PHE A 336 9.76 -11.78 3.59
N LEU A 337 9.94 -12.42 2.43
CA LEU A 337 10.19 -13.85 2.25
C LEU A 337 11.42 -14.02 1.37
N GLY A 338 12.13 -15.14 1.52
CA GLY A 338 13.36 -15.41 0.78
C GLY A 338 13.33 -16.74 0.04
N ASP A 339 13.76 -16.72 -1.23
CA ASP A 339 14.05 -17.92 -2.02
C ASP A 339 15.56 -18.01 -2.31
N GLY A 340 16.13 -19.21 -2.21
CA GLY A 340 17.59 -19.42 -2.35
C GLY A 340 18.42 -19.12 -1.09
N TYR A 341 17.78 -19.01 0.07
CA TYR A 341 18.42 -18.71 1.37
C TYR A 341 18.37 -19.84 2.40
N ALA A 342 17.96 -21.06 2.01
CA ALA A 342 17.71 -22.16 2.96
C ALA A 342 18.86 -22.41 3.97
N ASN A 343 20.12 -22.21 3.55
CA ASN A 343 21.31 -22.40 4.39
C ASN A 343 21.95 -21.08 4.87
N ASN A 344 21.30 -19.93 4.67
CA ASN A 344 21.86 -18.63 5.01
C ASN A 344 20.77 -17.63 5.43
N GLN A 345 20.14 -17.91 6.56
CA GLN A 345 19.09 -17.05 7.13
C GLN A 345 19.63 -15.66 7.51
N GLU A 346 20.88 -15.58 7.95
CA GLU A 346 21.52 -14.30 8.30
C GLU A 346 21.65 -13.39 7.07
N LYS A 347 22.10 -13.93 5.93
CA LYS A 347 22.13 -13.18 4.67
C LYS A 347 20.72 -12.74 4.24
N PHE A 348 19.72 -13.62 4.35
CA PHE A 348 18.34 -13.25 4.03
C PHE A 348 17.89 -12.05 4.88
N LEU A 349 18.12 -12.10 6.19
CA LEU A 349 17.75 -11.01 7.08
C LEU A 349 18.52 -9.73 6.73
N GLN A 350 19.81 -9.80 6.41
CA GLN A 350 20.59 -8.65 5.96
C GLN A 350 20.01 -8.03 4.68
N ASP A 351 19.66 -8.86 3.70
CA ASP A 351 19.06 -8.40 2.45
C ASP A 351 17.68 -7.80 2.72
N ALA A 352 16.83 -8.45 3.52
CA ALA A 352 15.52 -7.94 3.91
C ALA A 352 15.62 -6.58 4.62
N ARG A 353 16.60 -6.39 5.51
CA ARG A 353 16.85 -5.12 6.19
C ARG A 353 17.31 -4.02 5.20
N THR A 354 18.14 -4.37 4.22
CA THR A 354 18.58 -3.43 3.17
C THR A 354 17.39 -2.96 2.32
N HIS A 355 16.49 -3.87 1.97
CA HIS A 355 15.29 -3.58 1.18
C HIS A 355 14.25 -2.78 1.99
N TYR A 356 14.05 -3.14 3.25
CA TYR A 356 13.27 -2.37 4.22
C TYR A 356 13.77 -0.92 4.32
N ALA A 357 15.09 -0.70 4.45
CA ALA A 357 15.66 0.64 4.55
C ALA A 357 15.35 1.47 3.29
N LYS A 358 15.43 0.87 2.09
CA LYS A 358 15.04 1.55 0.85
C LYS A 358 13.55 1.91 0.83
N LEU A 359 12.68 1.01 1.29
CA LEU A 359 11.23 1.28 1.40
C LEU A 359 10.98 2.49 2.31
N MET A 360 11.59 2.52 3.51
CA MET A 360 11.44 3.63 4.46
C MET A 360 12.13 4.94 4.05
N ALA A 361 13.04 4.89 3.08
CA ALA A 361 13.68 6.07 2.51
C ALA A 361 12.93 6.67 1.32
N THR A 362 11.86 6.01 0.83
CA THR A 362 11.14 6.39 -0.39
C THR A 362 9.80 7.05 -0.03
N GLU A 363 9.48 8.19 -0.61
CA GLU A 363 8.16 8.82 -0.43
C GLU A 363 7.08 8.10 -1.26
N PRO A 364 5.83 7.97 -0.76
CA PRO A 364 5.30 8.52 0.49
C PRO A 364 5.48 7.57 1.72
N PHE A 365 6.15 6.42 1.56
CA PHE A 365 6.32 5.46 2.65
C PHE A 365 7.14 6.03 3.79
N LYS A 366 8.13 6.89 3.48
CA LYS A 366 8.95 7.62 4.45
C LYS A 366 8.10 8.52 5.34
N SER A 367 7.33 9.45 4.76
CA SER A 367 6.47 10.37 5.53
C SER A 367 5.31 9.67 6.25
N GLN A 368 4.90 8.49 5.78
CA GLN A 368 3.80 7.70 6.34
C GLN A 368 4.27 6.42 7.04
N ALA A 369 5.52 6.38 7.50
CA ALA A 369 6.11 5.17 8.11
C ALA A 369 5.35 4.69 9.36
N ASN A 370 4.61 5.56 10.04
CA ASN A 370 3.74 5.22 11.18
C ASN A 370 2.50 4.38 10.81
N LYS A 371 2.22 4.21 9.53
CA LYS A 371 1.13 3.38 9.01
C LYS A 371 1.59 1.97 8.61
N ILE A 372 2.89 1.68 8.72
CA ILE A 372 3.50 0.50 8.12
C ILE A 372 4.20 -0.34 9.18
N ASN A 373 3.83 -1.60 9.24
CA ASN A 373 4.57 -2.66 9.92
C ASN A 373 5.43 -3.41 8.89
N VAL A 374 6.58 -3.90 9.35
CA VAL A 374 7.48 -4.68 8.48
C VAL A 374 7.91 -5.93 9.20
N HIS A 375 7.75 -7.06 8.53
CA HIS A 375 8.08 -8.39 9.04
C HIS A 375 9.00 -9.13 8.05
N ALA A 376 9.76 -10.09 8.56
CA ALA A 376 10.51 -11.05 7.78
C ALA A 376 10.26 -12.46 8.34
N ALA A 377 10.04 -13.44 7.46
CA ALA A 377 9.96 -14.84 7.90
C ALA A 377 11.31 -15.29 8.49
N LYS A 378 11.31 -16.02 9.60
CA LYS A 378 12.55 -16.54 10.21
C LYS A 378 13.13 -17.73 9.46
N GLU A 379 12.28 -18.57 8.86
CA GLU A 379 12.68 -19.74 8.10
C GLU A 379 12.42 -19.55 6.60
N GLN A 380 13.50 -19.53 5.81
CA GLN A 380 13.38 -19.52 4.35
C GLN A 380 13.18 -20.93 3.81
N LYS A 381 12.05 -21.16 3.16
CA LYS A 381 11.73 -22.39 2.42
C LYS A 381 11.82 -22.13 0.93
N PRO A 382 12.18 -23.12 0.09
CA PRO A 382 12.15 -22.95 -1.36
C PRO A 382 10.74 -22.58 -1.85
N LEU A 383 10.62 -21.39 -2.41
CA LEU A 383 9.40 -20.81 -2.99
C LEU A 383 9.30 -21.09 -4.50
N GLY A 384 10.31 -21.75 -5.07
CA GLY A 384 10.32 -22.18 -6.47
C GLY A 384 10.47 -21.01 -7.43
N CYS A 385 11.29 -20.03 -7.08
CA CYS A 385 11.52 -18.87 -7.94
C CYS A 385 12.47 -19.19 -9.10
N TYR A 386 12.17 -18.66 -10.28
CA TYR A 386 12.98 -18.85 -11.48
C TYR A 386 12.84 -17.67 -12.46
N TYR A 387 13.86 -17.52 -13.31
CA TYR A 387 13.91 -16.51 -14.39
C TYR A 387 13.30 -17.03 -15.68
N GLY A 388 12.86 -16.14 -16.56
CA GLY A 388 12.45 -16.53 -17.90
C GLY A 388 10.98 -16.94 -18.01
N CYS A 389 10.16 -16.66 -16.99
CA CYS A 389 8.74 -16.94 -17.13
C CYS A 389 8.13 -16.12 -18.28
N ALA A 390 7.13 -16.69 -18.95
CA ALA A 390 6.57 -16.15 -20.20
C ALA A 390 7.59 -15.92 -21.34
N GLY A 391 8.80 -16.52 -21.26
CA GLY A 391 9.85 -16.35 -22.26
C GLY A 391 10.64 -15.04 -22.14
N ILE A 392 10.48 -14.30 -21.04
CA ILE A 392 11.16 -13.02 -20.80
C ILE A 392 12.34 -13.23 -19.84
N ASP A 393 13.58 -13.14 -20.34
CA ASP A 393 14.82 -13.54 -19.63
C ASP A 393 14.98 -13.01 -18.19
N ARG A 394 14.53 -11.78 -17.94
CA ARG A 394 14.68 -11.08 -16.65
C ARG A 394 13.42 -11.11 -15.79
N LEU A 395 12.33 -11.69 -16.30
CA LEU A 395 11.08 -11.80 -15.54
C LEU A 395 11.22 -12.92 -14.50
N LEU A 396 11.11 -12.55 -13.23
CA LEU A 396 11.11 -13.47 -12.11
C LEU A 396 9.70 -13.93 -11.81
N CYS A 397 9.51 -15.23 -11.64
CA CYS A 397 8.26 -15.82 -11.14
C CYS A 397 8.57 -16.81 -10.02
N CYS A 398 7.63 -16.97 -9.10
CA CYS A 398 7.70 -17.97 -8.02
C CYS A 398 6.41 -18.80 -8.01
N ASP A 399 6.42 -19.92 -7.29
CA ASP A 399 5.22 -20.70 -7.04
C ASP A 399 4.34 -19.96 -6.01
N THR A 400 3.27 -19.32 -6.49
CA THR A 400 2.36 -18.53 -5.66
C THR A 400 1.80 -19.33 -4.48
N SER A 401 1.52 -20.62 -4.66
CA SER A 401 0.95 -21.44 -3.56
C SER A 401 1.96 -21.62 -2.43
N LYS A 402 3.24 -21.79 -2.76
CA LYS A 402 4.32 -21.88 -1.77
C LYS A 402 4.58 -20.54 -1.08
N VAL A 403 4.52 -19.44 -1.84
CA VAL A 403 4.64 -18.10 -1.27
C VAL A 403 3.52 -17.83 -0.26
N GLU A 404 2.26 -18.10 -0.62
CA GLU A 404 1.12 -17.92 0.29
C GLU A 404 1.19 -18.85 1.51
N GLN A 405 1.64 -20.10 1.32
CA GLN A 405 1.85 -21.02 2.44
C GLN A 405 2.93 -20.50 3.41
N ALA A 406 4.04 -19.99 2.89
CA ALA A 406 5.09 -19.38 3.72
C ALA A 406 4.57 -18.10 4.42
N ALA A 407 3.84 -17.26 3.68
CA ALA A 407 3.27 -16.01 4.18
C ALA A 407 2.23 -16.21 5.29
N SER A 408 1.44 -17.30 5.23
CA SER A 408 0.33 -17.57 6.16
C SER A 408 0.74 -17.67 7.64
N GLN A 409 2.04 -17.77 7.92
CA GLN A 409 2.58 -17.84 9.27
C GLN A 409 2.83 -16.44 9.88
N CYS A 410 2.73 -15.38 9.09
CA CYS A 410 3.00 -13.99 9.48
C CYS A 410 1.87 -13.04 9.06
N PRO A 411 1.72 -11.89 9.73
CA PRO A 411 1.01 -10.75 9.16
C PRO A 411 1.65 -10.34 7.83
N GLY A 412 0.84 -10.03 6.83
CA GLY A 412 1.35 -9.77 5.47
C GLY A 412 0.25 -9.44 4.47
N ASP A 413 -0.26 -8.21 4.54
CA ASP A 413 -1.14 -7.66 3.50
C ASP A 413 -0.41 -7.60 2.15
N SER A 414 0.87 -7.19 2.20
CA SER A 414 1.75 -7.13 1.04
C SER A 414 2.96 -8.04 1.22
N LYS A 415 3.26 -8.82 0.18
CA LYS A 415 4.31 -9.85 0.19
C LYS A 415 5.45 -9.47 -0.75
N ILE A 416 6.66 -9.47 -0.22
CA ILE A 416 7.90 -9.22 -0.97
C ILE A 416 8.78 -10.47 -0.89
N VAL A 417 9.07 -11.07 -2.03
CA VAL A 417 9.99 -12.20 -2.17
C VAL A 417 11.33 -11.69 -2.68
N LEU A 418 12.38 -11.91 -1.89
CA LEU A 418 13.77 -11.68 -2.30
C LEU A 418 14.36 -12.98 -2.83
N VAL A 419 14.94 -12.94 -4.03
CA VAL A 419 15.61 -14.09 -4.66
C VAL A 419 17.12 -13.94 -4.49
N ASN A 420 17.77 -14.92 -3.84
CA ASN A 420 19.23 -14.96 -3.66
C ASN A 420 19.94 -15.34 -4.95
N ASN A 421 19.93 -14.45 -5.94
CA ASN A 421 20.59 -14.63 -7.22
C ASN A 421 21.09 -13.27 -7.72
N PRO A 422 22.35 -13.15 -8.16
CA PRO A 422 22.91 -11.87 -8.61
C PRO A 422 22.39 -11.41 -9.97
N LYS A 423 21.70 -12.27 -10.75
CA LYS A 423 21.11 -11.88 -12.03
C LYS A 423 20.06 -10.79 -11.80
N TYR A 424 20.14 -9.71 -12.56
CA TYR A 424 19.15 -8.65 -12.51
C TYR A 424 17.77 -9.15 -12.95
N GLY A 425 16.73 -8.91 -12.15
CA GLY A 425 15.34 -9.18 -12.51
C GLY A 425 14.35 -8.99 -11.37
N GLY A 426 13.07 -8.96 -11.74
CA GLY A 426 11.96 -8.69 -10.84
C GLY A 426 10.62 -8.91 -11.52
N SER A 427 9.55 -8.86 -10.74
CA SER A 427 8.17 -8.73 -11.22
C SER A 427 7.25 -8.21 -10.12
N GLY A 428 6.23 -7.48 -10.54
CA GLY A 428 5.18 -6.95 -9.68
C GLY A 428 3.79 -7.47 -10.07
N GLY A 429 2.91 -7.62 -9.08
CA GLY A 429 1.58 -8.19 -9.28
C GLY A 429 0.80 -8.34 -7.97
N THR A 430 0.37 -9.55 -7.63
CA THR A 430 -0.17 -9.83 -6.29
C THR A 430 0.96 -9.95 -5.26
N ILE A 431 2.14 -10.36 -5.70
CA ILE A 431 3.36 -10.52 -4.90
C ILE A 431 4.46 -9.72 -5.60
N THR A 432 5.24 -8.98 -4.82
CA THR A 432 6.46 -8.33 -5.29
C THR A 432 7.58 -9.36 -5.30
N ILE A 433 8.25 -9.57 -6.43
CA ILE A 433 9.39 -10.47 -6.53
C ILE A 433 10.58 -9.67 -7.04
N SER A 434 11.71 -9.71 -6.32
CA SER A 434 12.93 -9.01 -6.72
C SER A 434 14.15 -9.87 -6.48
N TYR A 435 15.15 -9.75 -7.34
CA TYR A 435 16.49 -10.18 -6.98
C TYR A 435 17.01 -9.33 -5.80
N SER A 436 17.89 -9.92 -5.00
CA SER A 436 18.32 -9.38 -3.71
C SER A 436 19.51 -8.41 -3.75
N ALA A 437 20.13 -8.21 -4.91
CA ALA A 437 21.35 -7.39 -4.97
C ALA A 437 21.06 -5.89 -5.06
N ASP A 438 19.85 -5.47 -5.45
CA ASP A 438 19.49 -4.05 -5.59
C ASP A 438 18.06 -3.78 -5.13
N PRO A 439 17.87 -2.98 -4.06
CA PRO A 439 16.55 -2.66 -3.55
C PRO A 439 15.76 -1.67 -4.41
N THR A 440 16.38 -1.03 -5.41
CA THR A 440 15.66 -0.14 -6.35
C THR A 440 14.71 -0.89 -7.27
N VAL A 441 15.02 -2.15 -7.61
CA VAL A 441 14.09 -3.01 -8.36
C VAL A 441 12.92 -3.40 -7.46
N MET A 442 13.17 -3.79 -6.21
CA MET A 442 12.10 -4.13 -5.28
C MET A 442 11.08 -2.99 -5.12
N ILE A 443 11.53 -1.75 -4.92
CA ILE A 443 10.59 -0.63 -4.72
C ILE A 443 9.78 -0.34 -6.00
N HIS A 444 10.37 -0.52 -7.17
CA HIS A 444 9.66 -0.45 -8.46
C HIS A 444 8.57 -1.53 -8.56
N GLU A 445 8.92 -2.79 -8.28
CA GLU A 445 7.96 -3.90 -8.31
C GLU A 445 6.89 -3.79 -7.21
N PHE A 446 7.23 -3.15 -6.09
CA PHE A 446 6.27 -2.82 -5.03
C PHE A 446 5.29 -1.72 -5.47
N GLY A 447 5.72 -0.78 -6.32
CA GLY A 447 4.85 0.19 -6.98
C GLY A 447 3.74 -0.47 -7.82
N HIS A 448 4.08 -1.52 -8.56
CA HIS A 448 3.08 -2.35 -9.24
C HIS A 448 2.20 -3.12 -8.24
N SER A 449 2.82 -3.76 -7.24
CA SER A 449 2.10 -4.71 -6.38
C SER A 449 1.18 -4.04 -5.37
N PHE A 450 1.64 -3.01 -4.69
CA PHE A 450 0.86 -2.21 -3.75
C PHE A 450 0.14 -1.07 -4.46
N GLY A 451 0.89 -0.21 -5.15
CA GLY A 451 0.36 1.01 -5.78
C GLY A 451 -0.55 0.78 -6.99
N LYS A 452 -0.51 -0.42 -7.60
CA LYS A 452 -1.15 -0.71 -8.89
C LYS A 452 -0.75 0.30 -9.97
N LEU A 453 0.50 0.76 -9.89
CA LEU A 453 1.09 1.66 -10.87
C LEU A 453 1.51 0.87 -12.10
N MET A 454 1.49 1.51 -13.26
CA MET A 454 2.01 1.00 -14.53
C MET A 454 3.44 1.49 -14.73
N ASP A 455 4.16 0.81 -15.61
CA ASP A 455 5.46 1.28 -16.09
C ASP A 455 5.29 2.61 -16.83
N GLU A 456 6.19 3.55 -16.55
CA GLU A 456 6.20 4.87 -17.19
C GLU A 456 7.06 4.89 -18.45
N TYR A 457 7.97 3.92 -18.61
CA TYR A 457 8.65 3.69 -19.88
C TYR A 457 7.72 3.00 -20.88
N THR A 458 7.98 3.20 -22.18
CA THR A 458 7.25 2.50 -23.24
C THR A 458 7.90 1.16 -23.52
N SER A 459 7.10 0.09 -23.63
CA SER A 459 7.62 -1.25 -23.92
C SER A 459 6.71 -2.00 -24.89
N GLU A 460 7.24 -2.25 -26.10
CA GLU A 460 6.52 -2.98 -27.14
C GLU A 460 6.06 -4.36 -26.66
N ALA A 461 6.87 -5.03 -25.84
CA ALA A 461 6.56 -6.33 -25.26
C ALA A 461 5.31 -6.33 -24.36
N ILE A 462 4.89 -5.17 -23.84
CA ILE A 462 3.74 -5.03 -22.93
C ILE A 462 2.47 -4.68 -23.73
N TYR A 463 2.52 -3.70 -24.64
CA TYR A 463 1.32 -3.26 -25.37
C TYR A 463 0.98 -4.04 -26.64
N TRP A 464 1.89 -4.89 -27.16
CA TRP A 464 1.61 -5.76 -28.31
C TRP A 464 1.06 -7.15 -27.97
N GLN A 465 0.76 -7.46 -26.70
CA GLN A 465 0.23 -8.78 -26.30
C GLN A 465 -1.23 -9.06 -26.70
N GLY A 466 -1.85 -8.23 -27.55
CA GLY A 466 -3.22 -8.45 -28.04
C GLY A 466 -4.31 -8.35 -26.97
N LYS A 467 -3.97 -7.92 -25.74
CA LYS A 467 -4.91 -7.65 -24.66
C LYS A 467 -5.22 -6.15 -24.62
N PRO A 468 -6.49 -5.75 -24.45
CA PRO A 468 -6.81 -4.34 -24.24
C PRO A 468 -6.10 -3.87 -22.98
N LEU A 469 -5.12 -2.96 -23.15
CA LEU A 469 -4.45 -2.35 -22.02
C LEU A 469 -5.43 -1.41 -21.32
N GLN A 470 -5.69 -1.67 -20.05
CA GLN A 470 -6.45 -0.78 -19.19
C GLN A 470 -5.53 0.34 -18.69
N GLN A 471 -6.01 1.58 -18.77
CA GLN A 471 -5.27 2.75 -18.33
C GLN A 471 -4.87 2.61 -16.85
N GLY A 472 -3.57 2.70 -16.57
CA GLY A 472 -3.02 2.62 -15.22
C GLY A 472 -3.31 3.86 -14.37
N ARG A 473 -3.16 3.74 -13.05
CA ARG A 473 -3.41 4.86 -12.10
C ARG A 473 -2.43 6.04 -12.23
N ASN A 474 -1.26 5.80 -12.81
CA ASN A 474 -0.23 6.80 -13.11
C ASN A 474 -0.02 7.03 -14.63
N CYS A 475 -0.91 6.50 -15.47
CA CYS A 475 -0.90 6.74 -16.91
C CYS A 475 -2.17 7.48 -17.33
N ASP A 476 -2.05 8.44 -18.23
CA ASP A 476 -3.19 9.19 -18.75
C ASP A 476 -3.24 9.33 -20.26
N VAL A 477 -4.34 9.88 -20.75
CA VAL A 477 -4.54 10.26 -22.14
C VAL A 477 -4.01 11.67 -22.39
N ALA A 478 -4.01 12.09 -23.64
CA ALA A 478 -3.58 13.43 -24.03
C ALA A 478 -4.32 14.51 -23.23
N GLY A 479 -3.57 15.49 -22.71
CA GLY A 479 -4.09 16.53 -21.84
C GLY A 479 -4.12 16.18 -20.35
N CYS A 480 -3.83 14.93 -19.99
CA CYS A 480 -3.69 14.44 -18.62
C CYS A 480 -4.78 14.91 -17.63
N PRO A 481 -6.07 14.72 -17.96
CA PRO A 481 -7.17 15.20 -17.12
C PRO A 481 -7.11 14.70 -15.67
N GLN A 482 -6.58 13.49 -15.40
CA GLN A 482 -6.53 12.87 -14.06
C GLN A 482 -5.64 13.63 -13.07
N TRP A 483 -4.70 14.44 -13.55
CA TRP A 483 -3.78 15.20 -12.72
C TRP A 483 -3.51 16.61 -13.26
N SER A 484 -4.45 17.13 -14.06
CA SER A 484 -4.38 18.48 -14.63
C SER A 484 -4.20 19.58 -13.58
N SER A 485 -4.65 19.36 -12.35
CA SER A 485 -4.49 20.27 -11.20
C SER A 485 -3.41 19.85 -10.20
N LEU A 486 -2.68 18.75 -10.44
CA LEU A 486 -1.70 18.24 -9.49
C LEU A 486 -0.35 18.97 -9.65
N ALA A 487 0.08 19.66 -8.61
CA ALA A 487 1.36 20.35 -8.60
C ALA A 487 2.52 19.37 -8.86
N GLY A 488 3.49 19.80 -9.67
CA GLY A 488 4.67 19.00 -10.02
C GLY A 488 4.44 17.88 -11.04
N ALA A 489 3.19 17.63 -11.44
CA ALA A 489 2.86 16.69 -12.51
C ALA A 489 2.85 17.40 -13.88
N SER A 490 3.52 16.79 -14.86
CA SER A 490 3.51 17.19 -16.27
C SER A 490 2.61 16.26 -17.10
N CYS A 491 2.48 16.53 -18.39
CA CYS A 491 1.80 15.63 -19.32
C CYS A 491 2.75 15.22 -20.45
N ILE A 492 3.47 14.12 -20.26
CA ILE A 492 4.60 13.73 -21.11
C ILE A 492 4.27 12.44 -21.87
N PRO A 493 4.40 12.39 -23.21
CA PRO A 493 4.12 11.19 -23.98
C PRO A 493 4.96 9.98 -23.55
N GLY A 494 4.32 8.81 -23.53
CA GLY A 494 4.82 7.53 -23.05
C GLY A 494 4.34 7.22 -21.63
N CYS A 495 3.75 6.04 -21.44
CA CYS A 495 3.49 5.40 -20.15
C CYS A 495 3.01 3.98 -20.46
N THR A 496 3.90 2.98 -20.48
CA THR A 496 3.68 1.62 -21.02
C THR A 496 3.44 1.60 -22.54
N SER A 497 2.49 2.40 -23.04
CA SER A 497 2.16 2.65 -24.43
C SER A 497 2.66 4.03 -24.89
N PRO A 498 3.05 4.21 -26.15
CA PRO A 498 3.37 5.53 -26.71
C PRO A 498 2.17 6.49 -26.76
N ASN A 499 0.94 5.97 -26.70
CA ASN A 499 -0.29 6.77 -26.77
C ASN A 499 -0.78 7.28 -25.40
N TRP A 500 -0.10 6.89 -24.32
CA TRP A 500 -0.40 7.34 -22.97
C TRP A 500 0.65 8.33 -22.48
N TYR A 501 0.37 8.97 -21.36
CA TYR A 501 1.14 10.07 -20.81
C TYR A 501 1.47 9.81 -19.35
N ARG A 502 2.67 10.23 -18.94
CA ARG A 502 3.17 10.16 -17.55
C ARG A 502 3.42 11.55 -16.98
N ALA A 503 3.60 11.60 -15.66
CA ALA A 503 3.72 12.86 -14.94
C ALA A 503 5.14 13.47 -14.91
N LYS A 504 6.20 12.70 -15.22
CA LYS A 504 7.59 13.16 -15.14
C LYS A 504 8.44 12.69 -16.33
N GLN A 505 9.43 13.51 -16.71
CA GLN A 505 10.34 13.21 -17.82
C GLN A 505 11.42 12.19 -17.41
N SER A 506 11.86 12.27 -16.16
CA SER A 506 12.91 11.48 -15.50
C SER A 506 12.72 11.55 -13.98
N ASN A 507 13.54 10.83 -13.22
CA ASN A 507 13.50 10.83 -11.76
C ASN A 507 12.17 10.33 -11.22
N SER A 508 11.78 9.13 -11.67
CA SER A 508 10.56 8.44 -11.26
C SER A 508 10.84 6.96 -11.14
N ILE A 509 10.50 6.38 -9.99
CA ILE A 509 10.70 4.94 -9.73
C ILE A 509 10.08 4.07 -10.82
N MET A 510 8.89 4.41 -11.32
CA MET A 510 8.20 3.62 -12.36
C MET A 510 8.76 3.84 -13.77
N LEU A 511 9.69 4.78 -13.96
CA LEU A 511 10.31 5.09 -15.24
C LEU A 511 11.74 4.57 -15.34
N ASP A 512 12.61 5.04 -14.45
CA ASP A 512 14.06 4.83 -14.50
C ASP A 512 14.63 4.30 -13.18
N LYS A 513 13.75 4.01 -12.20
CA LYS A 513 14.11 3.51 -10.86
C LYS A 513 14.98 4.47 -10.06
N SER A 514 14.96 5.76 -10.41
CA SER A 514 15.66 6.81 -9.70
C SER A 514 14.68 7.73 -8.95
N GLY A 515 15.19 8.40 -7.91
CA GLY A 515 14.40 9.27 -7.05
C GLY A 515 13.29 8.54 -6.30
N ASP A 516 12.15 9.25 -6.17
CA ASP A 516 10.90 8.78 -5.59
C ASP A 516 9.87 8.42 -6.69
N PHE A 517 8.67 8.03 -6.29
CA PHE A 517 7.55 7.97 -7.24
C PHE A 517 7.25 9.37 -7.76
N ASN A 518 6.74 9.51 -8.99
CA ASN A 518 6.28 10.83 -9.43
C ASN A 518 5.07 11.30 -8.59
N PRO A 519 4.69 12.59 -8.65
CA PRO A 519 3.60 13.12 -7.81
C PRO A 519 2.26 12.37 -7.95
N VAL A 520 1.97 11.81 -9.13
CA VAL A 520 0.76 10.99 -9.33
C VAL A 520 0.89 9.65 -8.63
N GLY A 521 2.03 8.99 -8.75
CA GLY A 521 2.36 7.75 -8.05
C GLY A 521 2.33 7.93 -6.54
N GLU A 522 2.94 8.99 -6.01
CA GLU A 522 2.91 9.33 -4.59
C GLU A 522 1.48 9.57 -4.09
N ARG A 523 0.66 10.32 -4.84
CA ARG A 523 -0.76 10.55 -4.51
C ARG A 523 -1.53 9.23 -4.44
N VAL A 524 -1.32 8.34 -5.40
CA VAL A 524 -1.98 7.02 -5.44
C VAL A 524 -1.57 6.14 -4.27
N ILE A 525 -0.26 6.06 -3.98
CA ILE A 525 0.26 5.25 -2.86
C ILE A 525 -0.19 5.84 -1.52
N SER A 526 -0.18 7.17 -1.37
CA SER A 526 -0.65 7.85 -0.16
C SER A 526 -2.12 7.54 0.13
N ALA A 527 -2.97 7.61 -0.90
CA ALA A 527 -4.39 7.28 -0.76
C ALA A 527 -4.63 5.81 -0.40
N LEU A 528 -3.73 4.90 -0.79
CA LEU A 528 -3.78 3.51 -0.35
C LEU A 528 -3.35 3.36 1.11
N LEU A 529 -2.30 4.08 1.52
CA LEU A 529 -1.82 4.10 2.91
C LEU A 529 -2.84 4.73 3.86
N ASP A 530 -3.68 5.67 3.42
CA ASP A 530 -4.77 6.25 4.23
C ASP A 530 -5.80 5.24 4.75
N ASN A 531 -5.85 4.02 4.19
CA ASN A 531 -6.66 2.93 4.73
C ASN A 531 -6.09 2.31 6.02
N TYR A 532 -4.87 2.68 6.38
CA TYR A 532 -4.13 2.18 7.53
C TYR A 532 -3.89 3.34 8.51
N ALA A 533 -4.30 3.19 9.77
CA ALA A 533 -4.39 4.27 10.76
C ALA A 533 -3.66 3.97 12.06
#